data_AF-A0ABD3M4U3-F1
#
_entry.id   AF-A0ABD3M4U3-F1
#
_cell.length_a   1.000
_cell.length_b   1.000
_cell.length_c   1.000
_cell.angle_alpha   90.00
_cell.angle_beta   90.00
_cell.angle_gamma   90.00
#
_symmetry.space_group_name_H-M   'P 1'
#
loop_
_entity.id
_entity.type
_entity.pdbx_description
1 polymer ?
#
loop_
_entity_poly.entity_id
_entity_poly.type
_entity_poly.pdbx_seq_one_letter_code
_entity_poly.pdbx_strand_id
1 'polypeptide(L)'
;MASSSPSATKCDACGLPPRDPSKPLLQCSRCRGAYYHNATCQRNHYPAHKAECRRASVPSSSYASAPKPPKQVVSSSSLAASPSVPSYHAPSSSVECRLDNTKGRCLFATKTLPVGCHPFASTTKVNDTDGLCASIVHPVLFEHLRQFRCSFCFRKIPDNNAIKAPSVPSSAKSVLHRHCSHECRKLDTNWLMEEKAARNLPSPPSSTVLSCSRLIRKFVQFPSSIEEFNSLSPGTEWIPTLKSTAEKLKDLAIIMTECKLFLKAMGDHQGASLVHTIFISDLLIASQFIRRIHTNGFTISDAEQNNIGMGLYLSASVINHSCRPNAIQTFWLRPQKPPMLQLTVVTPIQVGEELTISYCDSSMPRLDRRGALLQDYSFVCNCHFCQDTNLDDDIYGLNCIKKKCVKKGARIRSMKGKDSSDDYRCELCGHNRSEEETQSLQQLYSRMHASSDPFQGAIDAERKAYSRIRSSCQLETSYFFALCAKQFISTICRSLPFITDEAERMDLIGEAISAMNDSKVASKFCFDYPGSLQWTLQRGEEAKLRLYANPTDVEAWNLLKEVKSKMLKYYHPCDETIQSLDESLESYSWFGR
;
A
#
# COMPACT_ATOMS: atom_id res chain seq x y z
N MET A 1 -43.46 17.43 12.53
CA MET A 1 -44.36 16.38 13.04
C MET A 1 -43.50 15.28 13.64
N ALA A 2 -43.76 14.93 14.91
CA ALA A 2 -42.89 14.08 15.74
C ALA A 2 -42.74 12.66 15.16
N SER A 3 -41.51 12.19 14.98
CA SER A 3 -41.22 10.80 14.59
C SER A 3 -41.39 9.89 15.80
N SER A 4 -42.47 9.10 15.77
CA SER A 4 -42.77 8.06 16.75
C SER A 4 -41.69 6.96 16.72
N SER A 5 -41.11 6.67 17.89
CA SER A 5 -40.32 5.47 18.12
C SER A 5 -41.14 4.22 17.77
N PRO A 6 -40.56 3.14 17.23
CA PRO A 6 -41.30 1.92 16.94
C PRO A 6 -41.93 1.39 18.24
N SER A 7 -43.26 1.30 18.29
CA SER A 7 -43.97 0.73 19.43
C SER A 7 -43.63 -0.76 19.51
N ALA A 8 -43.12 -1.23 20.64
CA ALA A 8 -42.91 -2.66 20.86
C ALA A 8 -44.23 -3.42 20.67
N THR A 9 -44.19 -4.49 19.90
CA THR A 9 -45.39 -5.25 19.49
C THR A 9 -45.75 -6.38 20.46
N LYS A 10 -44.88 -6.68 21.44
CA LYS A 10 -45.06 -7.76 22.42
C LYS A 10 -44.46 -7.37 23.78
N CYS A 11 -45.06 -7.85 24.85
CA CYS A 11 -44.58 -7.69 26.22
C CYS A 11 -43.41 -8.64 26.49
N ASP A 12 -42.28 -8.12 26.98
CA ASP A 12 -41.06 -8.90 27.23
C ASP A 12 -41.23 -9.94 28.36
N ALA A 13 -42.27 -9.80 29.19
CA ALA A 13 -42.52 -10.73 30.29
C ALA A 13 -43.35 -11.96 29.90
N CYS A 14 -44.30 -11.82 28.98
CA CYS A 14 -45.26 -12.88 28.65
C CYS A 14 -45.35 -13.18 27.15
N GLY A 15 -44.65 -12.42 26.31
CA GLY A 15 -44.63 -12.61 24.85
C GLY A 15 -45.90 -12.20 24.12
N LEU A 16 -46.93 -11.72 24.82
CA LEU A 16 -48.24 -11.36 24.24
C LEU A 16 -48.27 -9.90 23.75
N PRO A 17 -49.06 -9.60 22.69
CA PRO A 17 -49.28 -8.23 22.21
C PRO A 17 -50.04 -7.37 23.23
N PRO A 18 -50.15 -6.04 23.02
CA PRO A 18 -50.99 -5.16 23.85
C PRO A 18 -52.43 -5.72 23.96
N ARG A 19 -52.99 -5.74 25.18
CA ARG A 19 -54.35 -6.24 25.42
C ARG A 19 -55.45 -5.34 24.85
N ASP A 20 -55.09 -4.09 24.58
CA ASP A 20 -55.94 -3.06 23.99
C ASP A 20 -55.09 -2.34 22.93
N PRO A 21 -55.50 -2.34 21.65
CA PRO A 21 -54.77 -1.67 20.57
C PRO A 21 -54.56 -0.17 20.79
N SER A 22 -55.38 0.46 21.62
CA SER A 22 -55.28 1.89 21.97
C SER A 22 -54.29 2.19 23.09
N LYS A 23 -53.77 1.17 23.81
CA LYS A 23 -52.85 1.34 24.94
C LYS A 23 -51.50 0.68 24.66
N PRO A 24 -50.43 1.45 24.38
CA PRO A 24 -49.10 0.89 24.15
C PRO A 24 -48.52 0.28 25.43
N LEU A 25 -47.56 -0.64 25.26
CA LEU A 25 -46.85 -1.25 26.38
C LEU A 25 -46.04 -0.19 27.16
N LEU A 26 -45.99 -0.34 28.47
CA LEU A 26 -45.22 0.51 29.38
C LEU A 26 -43.73 0.18 29.25
N GLN A 27 -42.93 1.20 28.99
CA GLN A 27 -41.48 1.07 28.85
C GLN A 27 -40.79 1.05 30.22
N CYS A 28 -39.73 0.26 30.37
CA CYS A 28 -38.87 0.27 31.54
C CYS A 28 -38.27 1.66 31.73
N SER A 29 -38.60 2.33 32.83
CA SER A 29 -38.16 3.69 33.14
C SER A 29 -36.64 3.85 33.22
N ARG A 30 -35.91 2.76 33.49
CA ARG A 30 -34.45 2.78 33.70
C ARG A 30 -33.63 2.59 32.42
N CYS A 31 -33.93 1.59 31.60
CA CYS A 31 -33.15 1.28 30.40
C CYS A 31 -33.83 1.70 29.10
N ARG A 32 -35.15 1.96 29.15
CA ARG A 32 -36.00 2.20 27.98
C ARG A 32 -35.97 1.09 26.91
N GLY A 33 -35.35 -0.04 27.19
CA GLY A 33 -35.17 -1.14 26.22
C GLY A 33 -36.12 -2.32 26.38
N ALA A 34 -36.97 -2.33 27.41
CA ALA A 34 -37.96 -3.38 27.65
C ALA A 34 -39.36 -2.79 27.88
N TYR A 35 -40.40 -3.53 27.53
CA TYR A 35 -41.79 -3.12 27.42
C TYR A 35 -42.73 -4.14 28.09
N TYR A 36 -43.69 -3.65 28.88
CA TYR A 36 -44.53 -4.45 29.77
C TYR A 36 -46.00 -4.03 29.71
N HIS A 37 -46.93 -4.96 29.91
CA HIS A 37 -48.35 -4.58 30.07
C HIS A 37 -48.60 -3.74 31.33
N ASN A 38 -47.87 -4.04 32.41
CA ASN A 38 -48.01 -3.42 33.72
C ASN A 38 -46.81 -3.73 34.63
N ALA A 39 -46.80 -3.15 35.83
CA ALA A 39 -45.76 -3.36 36.84
C ALA A 39 -45.60 -4.83 37.28
N THR A 40 -46.62 -5.67 37.11
CA THR A 40 -46.53 -7.11 37.41
C THR A 40 -45.70 -7.84 36.37
N CYS A 41 -45.94 -7.57 35.07
CA CYS A 41 -45.10 -8.08 33.98
C CYS A 41 -43.64 -7.63 34.14
N GLN A 42 -43.42 -6.36 34.48
CA GLN A 42 -42.07 -5.84 34.73
C GLN A 42 -41.36 -6.59 35.86
N ARG A 43 -42.03 -6.82 37.01
CA ARG A 43 -41.45 -7.54 38.15
C ARG A 43 -41.10 -8.98 37.81
N ASN A 44 -41.93 -9.66 37.02
CA ASN A 44 -41.69 -11.05 36.63
C ASN A 44 -40.50 -11.20 35.67
N HIS A 45 -40.32 -10.26 34.74
CA HIS A 45 -39.18 -10.27 33.81
C HIS A 45 -37.90 -9.69 34.41
N TYR A 46 -38.00 -8.85 35.45
CA TYR A 46 -36.85 -8.13 36.00
C TYR A 46 -35.66 -9.03 36.37
N PRO A 47 -35.79 -10.24 36.95
CA PRO A 47 -34.65 -11.10 37.25
C PRO A 47 -33.78 -11.43 36.03
N ALA A 48 -34.39 -11.76 34.88
CA ALA A 48 -33.68 -12.04 33.63
C ALA A 48 -33.17 -10.75 32.97
N HIS A 49 -33.96 -9.68 33.03
CA HIS A 49 -33.64 -8.37 32.43
C HIS A 49 -32.63 -7.55 33.22
N LYS A 50 -32.45 -7.75 34.52
CA LYS A 50 -31.70 -6.87 35.44
C LYS A 50 -30.26 -6.62 35.00
N ALA A 51 -29.58 -7.64 34.47
CA ALA A 51 -28.20 -7.53 33.98
C ALA A 51 -28.09 -6.64 32.73
N GLU A 52 -29.07 -6.72 31.82
CA GLU A 52 -29.17 -5.88 30.63
C GLU A 52 -29.64 -4.46 30.97
N CYS A 53 -30.63 -4.35 31.86
CA CYS A 53 -31.17 -3.08 32.35
C CYS A 53 -30.10 -2.21 33.02
N ARG A 54 -29.16 -2.82 33.76
CA ARG A 54 -28.04 -2.13 34.40
C ARG A 54 -26.97 -1.68 33.39
N ARG A 55 -26.75 -2.45 32.32
CA ARG A 55 -25.80 -2.10 31.24
C ARG A 55 -26.32 -0.98 30.33
N ALA A 56 -27.64 -0.91 30.15
CA ALA A 56 -28.28 0.09 29.29
C ALA A 56 -28.61 1.42 29.99
N SER A 57 -28.52 1.52 31.32
CA SER A 57 -28.71 2.79 32.03
C SER A 57 -27.43 3.62 32.04
N VAL A 58 -27.23 4.49 31.06
CA VAL A 58 -26.16 5.50 31.06
C VAL A 58 -26.66 6.75 31.82
N PRO A 59 -25.92 7.28 32.81
CA PRO A 59 -26.24 8.58 33.42
C PRO A 59 -25.97 9.69 32.40
N SER A 60 -26.98 10.52 32.16
CA SER A 60 -26.86 11.72 31.34
C SER A 60 -26.15 12.83 32.13
N SER A 61 -24.82 12.85 32.13
CA SER A 61 -24.06 14.08 32.44
C SER A 61 -22.62 13.99 31.93
N SER A 62 -22.16 15.08 31.32
CA SER A 62 -20.80 15.42 30.87
C SER A 62 -20.23 14.71 29.64
N TYR A 63 -20.76 15.02 28.46
CA TYR A 63 -19.93 15.24 27.28
C TYR A 63 -20.32 16.58 26.67
N ALA A 64 -19.35 17.49 26.61
CA ALA A 64 -19.45 18.73 25.88
C ALA A 64 -19.74 18.43 24.39
N SER A 65 -20.81 19.05 23.91
CA SER A 65 -21.20 19.34 22.53
C SER A 65 -20.32 18.79 21.40
N ALA A 66 -20.51 17.52 21.04
CA ALA A 66 -20.27 17.05 19.67
C ALA A 66 -21.61 17.08 18.91
N PRO A 67 -21.69 17.62 17.68
CA PRO A 67 -22.93 17.63 16.92
C PRO A 67 -23.36 16.19 16.60
N LYS A 68 -24.63 15.87 16.86
CA LYS A 68 -25.23 14.58 16.47
C LYS A 68 -25.16 14.44 14.94
N PRO A 69 -24.72 13.29 14.39
CA PRO A 69 -24.79 13.07 12.96
C PRO A 69 -26.25 13.05 12.50
N PRO A 70 -26.57 13.60 11.32
CA PRO A 70 -27.91 13.53 10.78
C PRO A 70 -28.30 12.07 10.50
N LYS A 71 -29.55 11.70 10.79
CA LYS A 71 -30.15 10.43 10.35
C LYS A 71 -30.40 10.48 8.84
N GLN A 72 -29.35 10.41 8.02
CA GLN A 72 -29.49 10.14 6.59
C GLN A 72 -29.18 8.68 6.35
N VAL A 73 -30.16 7.95 5.81
CA VAL A 73 -29.98 6.58 5.32
C VAL A 73 -29.21 6.70 4.01
N VAL A 74 -27.97 6.21 3.97
CA VAL A 74 -27.20 6.09 2.73
C VAL A 74 -27.94 5.09 1.83
N SER A 75 -28.47 5.55 0.69
CA SER A 75 -29.10 4.70 -0.32
C SER A 75 -28.07 4.15 -1.30
N SER A 76 -28.36 2.99 -1.92
CA SER A 76 -27.53 2.39 -2.99
C SER A 76 -27.26 3.37 -4.14
N SER A 77 -28.19 4.28 -4.41
CA SER A 77 -28.07 5.32 -5.45
C SER A 77 -26.92 6.29 -5.23
N SER A 78 -26.50 6.56 -3.98
CA SER A 78 -25.39 7.48 -3.69
C SER A 78 -24.03 6.91 -4.07
N LEU A 79 -23.87 5.58 -4.08
CA LEU A 79 -22.66 4.89 -4.53
C LEU A 79 -22.71 4.50 -6.01
N ALA A 80 -23.91 4.47 -6.59
CA ALA A 80 -24.18 4.18 -8.00
C ALA A 80 -24.11 5.42 -8.91
N ALA A 81 -23.92 6.62 -8.36
CA ALA A 81 -23.94 7.85 -9.12
C ALA A 81 -22.94 7.80 -10.30
N SER A 82 -23.46 7.96 -11.52
CA SER A 82 -22.67 8.18 -12.72
C SER A 82 -21.77 9.41 -12.54
N PRO A 83 -20.62 9.49 -13.25
CA PRO A 83 -19.68 10.59 -13.10
C PRO A 83 -20.31 11.86 -13.67
N SER A 84 -21.14 12.57 -12.90
CA SER A 84 -21.13 14.02 -13.02
C SER A 84 -19.72 14.40 -12.61
N VAL A 85 -18.84 14.72 -13.56
CA VAL A 85 -17.45 15.11 -13.29
C VAL A 85 -17.49 16.15 -12.18
N PRO A 86 -17.20 15.78 -10.92
CA PRO A 86 -17.20 16.79 -9.87
C PRO A 86 -16.03 17.69 -10.24
N SER A 87 -16.21 19.00 -10.13
CA SER A 87 -15.11 19.95 -10.12
C SER A 87 -14.12 19.49 -9.05
N TYR A 88 -13.13 18.68 -9.43
CA TYR A 88 -12.12 18.21 -8.49
C TYR A 88 -11.29 19.44 -8.15
N HIS A 89 -11.47 19.95 -6.93
CA HIS A 89 -10.69 21.08 -6.45
C HIS A 89 -9.23 20.66 -6.37
N ALA A 90 -8.37 21.45 -7.02
CA ALA A 90 -6.96 21.17 -7.04
C ALA A 90 -6.40 21.07 -5.61
N PRO A 91 -5.46 20.14 -5.35
CA PRO A 91 -4.97 19.86 -4.01
C PRO A 91 -4.17 21.03 -3.39
N SER A 92 -3.80 22.03 -4.19
CA SER A 92 -3.25 23.31 -3.72
C SER A 92 -3.37 24.38 -4.82
N SER A 93 -2.98 25.62 -4.51
CA SER A 93 -2.85 26.69 -5.52
C SER A 93 -1.68 26.51 -6.49
N SER A 94 -0.80 25.53 -6.26
CA SER A 94 0.41 25.28 -7.06
C SER A 94 0.15 24.37 -8.27
N VAL A 95 -1.01 23.73 -8.30
CA VAL A 95 -1.45 22.87 -9.38
C VAL A 95 -2.92 23.13 -9.68
N GLU A 96 -3.37 22.77 -10.88
CA GLU A 96 -4.78 22.77 -11.24
C GLU A 96 -5.16 21.47 -11.94
N CYS A 97 -6.39 21.01 -11.69
CA CYS A 97 -6.91 19.81 -12.34
C CYS A 97 -7.60 20.22 -13.65
N ARG A 98 -7.13 19.68 -14.77
CA ARG A 98 -7.76 19.84 -16.10
C ARG A 98 -8.20 18.48 -16.63
N LEU A 99 -9.14 18.47 -17.58
CA LEU A 99 -9.52 17.26 -18.32
C LEU A 99 -8.69 17.17 -19.61
N ASP A 100 -8.12 15.99 -19.84
CA ASP A 100 -7.48 15.57 -21.07
C ASP A 100 -8.35 14.47 -21.72
N ASN A 101 -8.52 14.56 -23.04
CA ASN A 101 -9.40 13.66 -23.79
C ASN A 101 -8.93 12.20 -23.80
N THR A 102 -7.66 11.93 -23.49
CA THR A 102 -7.04 10.59 -23.53
C THR A 102 -6.68 10.06 -22.14
N LYS A 103 -6.24 10.94 -21.24
CA LYS A 103 -5.78 10.58 -19.88
C LYS A 103 -6.84 10.81 -18.80
N GLY A 104 -7.96 11.44 -19.13
CA GLY A 104 -8.95 11.85 -18.14
C GLY A 104 -8.45 13.05 -17.34
N ARG A 105 -8.54 13.01 -16.01
CA ARG A 105 -8.08 14.14 -15.17
C ARG A 105 -6.56 14.17 -15.10
N CYS A 106 -5.98 15.36 -15.21
CA CYS A 106 -4.55 15.60 -15.15
C CYS A 106 -4.27 16.79 -14.23
N LEU A 107 -3.17 16.75 -13.49
CA LEU A 107 -2.70 17.89 -12.70
C LEU A 107 -1.63 18.66 -13.46
N PHE A 108 -1.85 19.96 -13.67
CA PHE A 108 -0.92 20.85 -14.34
C PHE A 108 -0.37 21.89 -13.36
N ALA A 109 0.91 22.22 -13.48
CA ALA A 109 1.51 23.26 -12.64
C ALA A 109 0.96 24.66 -13.00
N THR A 110 0.52 25.42 -12.00
CA THR A 110 0.06 26.81 -12.16
C THR A 110 1.19 27.84 -11.97
N LYS A 111 2.31 27.40 -11.41
CA LYS A 111 3.56 28.13 -11.22
C LYS A 111 4.73 27.16 -11.42
N THR A 112 5.93 27.65 -11.71
CA THR A 112 7.12 26.79 -11.78
C THR A 112 7.37 26.08 -10.45
N LEU A 113 7.51 24.75 -10.49
CA LEU A 113 7.78 23.91 -9.35
C LEU A 113 9.26 23.49 -9.38
N PRO A 114 10.11 24.01 -8.46
CA PRO A 114 11.52 23.63 -8.42
C PRO A 114 11.71 22.24 -7.80
N VAL A 115 12.86 21.62 -8.10
CA VAL A 115 13.29 20.36 -7.48
C VAL A 115 13.29 20.48 -5.95
N GLY A 116 12.73 19.48 -5.28
CA GLY A 116 12.61 19.41 -3.83
C GLY A 116 11.35 20.06 -3.25
N CYS A 117 10.53 20.74 -4.06
CA CYS A 117 9.29 21.33 -3.53
C CYS A 117 8.19 20.27 -3.32
N HIS A 118 7.23 20.58 -2.44
CA HIS A 118 6.10 19.73 -2.11
C HIS A 118 4.80 20.43 -2.52
N PRO A 119 4.20 20.06 -3.66
CA PRO A 119 3.09 20.83 -4.23
C PRO A 119 1.75 20.59 -3.53
N PHE A 120 1.65 19.66 -2.58
CA PHE A 120 0.39 19.31 -1.90
C PHE A 120 0.39 19.71 -0.42
N ALA A 121 -0.78 19.76 0.20
CA ALA A 121 -0.95 20.05 1.63
C ALA A 121 -2.01 19.13 2.26
N SER A 122 -1.85 18.84 3.55
CA SER A 122 -2.74 17.88 4.25
C SER A 122 -4.08 18.49 4.62
N THR A 123 -4.15 19.81 4.61
CA THR A 123 -5.37 20.59 4.86
C THR A 123 -5.63 21.54 3.70
N THR A 124 -6.90 21.72 3.35
CA THR A 124 -7.36 22.78 2.44
C THR A 124 -7.25 24.19 3.06
N LYS A 125 -6.72 24.30 4.29
CA LYS A 125 -6.45 25.59 4.92
C LYS A 125 -5.20 26.18 4.28
N VAL A 126 -5.42 27.32 3.63
CA VAL A 126 -4.52 28.09 2.76
C VAL A 126 -3.12 28.39 3.34
N ASN A 127 -2.89 28.20 4.65
CA ASN A 127 -1.74 28.75 5.35
C ASN A 127 -0.75 27.73 5.95
N ASP A 128 -0.98 26.42 5.87
CA ASP A 128 0.00 25.42 6.31
C ASP A 128 0.20 24.35 5.23
N THR A 129 1.18 24.58 4.34
CA THR A 129 1.63 23.57 3.37
C THR A 129 2.67 22.68 4.04
N ASP A 130 2.21 21.77 4.89
CA ASP A 130 3.08 20.75 5.49
C ASP A 130 3.69 19.80 4.44
N GLY A 131 3.24 19.85 3.19
CA GLY A 131 3.74 19.01 2.09
C GLY A 131 3.14 17.60 2.11
N LEU A 132 2.24 17.31 3.06
CA LEU A 132 1.78 15.96 3.36
C LEU A 132 0.35 15.71 2.88
N CYS A 133 -0.02 14.47 2.70
CA CYS A 133 -1.35 14.03 2.32
C CYS A 133 -1.81 12.98 3.32
N ALA A 134 -2.95 13.25 3.96
CA ALA A 134 -3.63 12.28 4.81
C ALA A 134 -4.45 11.31 3.94
N SER A 135 -4.59 10.07 4.40
CA SER A 135 -5.49 9.11 3.77
C SER A 135 -6.95 9.35 4.21
N ILE A 136 -7.91 8.98 3.38
CA ILE A 136 -9.35 9.14 3.67
C ILE A 136 -9.80 8.38 4.93
N VAL A 137 -9.19 7.22 5.18
CA VAL A 137 -9.31 6.38 6.38
C VAL A 137 -7.93 5.91 6.81
N HIS A 138 -7.78 5.49 8.07
CA HIS A 138 -6.49 5.00 8.58
C HIS A 138 -5.95 3.86 7.71
N PRO A 139 -4.69 3.91 7.24
CA PRO A 139 -4.12 2.89 6.36
C PRO A 139 -4.04 1.50 7.01
N VAL A 140 -3.90 0.47 6.19
CA VAL A 140 -3.84 -0.93 6.62
C VAL A 140 -2.48 -1.56 6.32
N LEU A 141 -1.90 -2.29 7.27
CA LEU A 141 -0.68 -3.08 7.05
C LEU A 141 -1.01 -4.31 6.21
N PHE A 142 -0.07 -4.79 5.40
CA PHE A 142 -0.17 -6.12 4.82
C PHE A 142 -0.14 -7.21 5.90
N GLU A 143 -0.84 -8.31 5.66
CA GLU A 143 -1.12 -9.41 6.58
C GLU A 143 0.15 -9.92 7.25
N HIS A 144 1.17 -10.23 6.44
CA HIS A 144 2.44 -10.79 6.88
C HIS A 144 3.28 -9.82 7.75
N LEU A 145 2.95 -8.53 7.78
CA LEU A 145 3.67 -7.50 8.54
C LEU A 145 2.97 -7.03 9.81
N ARG A 146 1.71 -7.44 10.04
CA ARG A 146 0.92 -7.03 11.21
C ARG A 146 1.58 -7.39 12.54
N GLN A 147 2.38 -8.46 12.57
CA GLN A 147 3.11 -8.87 13.75
C GLN A 147 4.40 -8.08 13.97
N PHE A 148 4.99 -7.46 12.94
CA PHE A 148 6.31 -6.83 13.04
C PHE A 148 6.25 -5.29 13.06
N ARG A 149 5.08 -4.72 12.81
CA ARG A 149 4.89 -3.27 12.70
C ARG A 149 3.72 -2.76 13.53
N CYS A 150 3.79 -1.49 13.91
CA CYS A 150 2.73 -0.79 14.60
C CYS A 150 1.53 -0.56 13.68
N SER A 151 0.35 -1.05 14.04
CA SER A 151 -0.88 -0.88 13.28
C SER A 151 -1.33 0.57 13.15
N PHE A 152 -0.84 1.45 14.05
CA PHE A 152 -1.11 2.89 13.98
C PHE A 152 -0.08 3.63 13.12
N CYS A 153 1.20 3.61 13.50
CA CYS A 153 2.22 4.43 12.85
C CYS A 153 3.14 3.69 11.87
N PHE A 154 2.95 2.39 11.68
CA PHE A 154 3.65 1.50 10.73
C PHE A 154 5.17 1.31 10.96
N ARG A 155 5.73 1.97 11.97
CA ARG A 155 7.10 1.73 12.44
C ARG A 155 7.29 0.29 12.90
N LYS A 156 8.49 -0.27 12.69
CA LYS A 156 8.89 -1.60 13.16
C LYS A 156 8.76 -1.67 14.68
N ILE A 157 8.30 -2.81 15.19
CA ILE A 157 8.21 -3.09 16.63
C ILE A 157 9.32 -4.10 16.95
N PRO A 158 10.32 -3.72 17.76
CA PRO A 158 11.30 -4.67 18.27
C PRO A 158 10.60 -5.78 19.05
N ASP A 159 11.08 -7.03 18.93
CA ASP A 159 10.42 -8.21 19.49
C ASP A 159 10.06 -8.08 20.98
N ASN A 160 10.88 -7.35 21.75
CA ASN A 160 10.72 -7.18 23.20
C ASN A 160 9.82 -6.00 23.62
N ASN A 161 9.46 -5.08 22.71
CA ASN A 161 8.83 -3.79 23.05
C ASN A 161 7.32 -3.73 22.77
N ALA A 162 6.68 -4.86 22.46
CA ALA A 162 5.28 -4.88 22.10
C ALA A 162 4.36 -4.80 23.30
N ILE A 163 3.45 -3.81 23.28
CA ILE A 163 2.43 -3.69 24.32
C ILE A 163 1.28 -4.64 23.99
N LYS A 164 1.00 -5.57 24.91
CA LYS A 164 -0.16 -6.46 24.83
C LYS A 164 -1.47 -5.67 25.03
N ALA A 165 -2.52 -6.07 24.32
CA ALA A 165 -3.86 -5.50 24.51
C ALA A 165 -4.34 -5.73 25.96
N PRO A 166 -4.99 -4.76 26.63
CA PRO A 166 -5.52 -4.97 27.98
C PRO A 166 -6.72 -5.93 27.98
N SER A 167 -6.86 -6.68 29.08
CA SER A 167 -8.05 -7.46 29.50
C SER A 167 -8.63 -8.49 28.50
N VAL A 168 -7.76 -9.26 27.87
CA VAL A 168 -8.12 -10.50 27.16
C VAL A 168 -7.39 -11.66 27.87
N PRO A 169 -8.06 -12.79 28.16
CA PRO A 169 -7.41 -13.96 28.74
C PRO A 169 -6.11 -14.32 28.01
N SER A 170 -5.09 -14.68 28.80
CA SER A 170 -3.68 -14.81 28.41
C SER A 170 -3.36 -15.89 27.35
N SER A 171 -4.36 -16.59 26.81
CA SER A 171 -4.21 -17.64 25.80
C SER A 171 -4.35 -17.17 24.34
N ALA A 172 -4.77 -15.93 24.06
CA ALA A 172 -4.92 -15.42 22.69
C ALA A 172 -3.89 -14.33 22.37
N LYS A 173 -2.89 -14.66 21.54
CA LYS A 173 -2.01 -13.65 20.92
C LYS A 173 -2.86 -12.67 20.10
N SER A 174 -2.48 -11.39 20.11
CA SER A 174 -3.15 -10.37 19.26
C SER A 174 -3.08 -10.81 17.80
N VAL A 175 -4.23 -10.83 17.13
CA VAL A 175 -4.36 -11.45 15.79
C VAL A 175 -4.20 -10.40 14.69
N LEU A 176 -4.62 -9.16 14.95
CA LEU A 176 -4.75 -8.13 13.93
C LEU A 176 -3.93 -6.87 14.25
N HIS A 177 -3.94 -6.41 15.50
CA HIS A 177 -3.28 -5.16 15.88
C HIS A 177 -2.07 -5.37 16.81
N ARG A 178 -0.98 -4.66 16.53
CA ARG A 178 0.20 -4.53 17.42
C ARG A 178 0.59 -3.06 17.49
N HIS A 179 0.98 -2.55 18.65
CA HIS A 179 1.35 -1.14 18.81
C HIS A 179 2.73 -0.99 19.45
N CYS A 180 3.51 -0.02 18.97
CA CYS A 180 4.84 0.28 19.50
C CYS A 180 4.82 1.05 20.83
N SER A 181 3.68 1.66 21.19
CA SER A 181 3.55 2.46 22.42
C SER A 181 2.10 2.54 22.89
N HIS A 182 1.92 2.89 24.18
CA HIS A 182 0.61 3.06 24.77
C HIS A 182 -0.16 4.18 24.06
N GLU A 183 0.55 5.23 23.65
CA GLU A 183 -0.02 6.37 22.95
C GLU A 183 -0.52 5.98 21.55
N CYS A 184 0.26 5.22 20.77
CA CYS A 184 -0.20 4.70 19.48
C CYS A 184 -1.47 3.83 19.63
N ARG A 185 -1.55 3.01 20.68
CA ARG A 185 -2.75 2.21 20.97
C ARG A 185 -3.97 3.09 21.34
N LYS A 186 -3.75 4.18 22.07
CA LYS A 186 -4.79 5.13 22.45
C LYS A 186 -5.31 5.92 21.24
N LEU A 187 -4.42 6.28 20.32
CA LEU A 187 -4.74 7.04 19.11
C LEU A 187 -5.40 6.18 18.01
N ASP A 188 -5.13 4.88 17.98
CA ASP A 188 -5.79 3.95 17.08
C ASP A 188 -7.26 3.75 17.51
N THR A 189 -8.19 4.41 16.84
CA THR A 189 -9.62 4.30 17.18
C THR A 189 -10.25 3.00 16.66
N ASN A 190 -9.54 2.23 15.83
CA ASN A 190 -10.08 1.05 15.16
C ASN A 190 -9.77 -0.25 15.92
N TRP A 191 -8.62 -0.32 16.61
CA TRP A 191 -8.06 -1.59 17.06
C TRP A 191 -9.00 -2.43 17.92
N LEU A 192 -9.68 -1.84 18.91
CA LEU A 192 -10.40 -2.62 19.91
C LEU A 192 -11.59 -3.38 19.30
N MET A 193 -12.31 -2.72 18.39
CA MET A 193 -13.45 -3.34 17.71
C MET A 193 -12.99 -4.33 16.65
N GLU A 194 -11.97 -3.99 15.87
CA GLU A 194 -11.44 -4.85 14.80
C GLU A 194 -10.81 -6.13 15.37
N GLU A 195 -10.02 -6.02 16.45
CA GLU A 195 -9.39 -7.15 17.13
C GLU A 195 -10.42 -8.09 17.77
N LYS A 196 -11.48 -7.55 18.40
CA LYS A 196 -12.57 -8.36 18.96
C LYS A 196 -13.33 -9.13 17.87
N ALA A 197 -13.62 -8.48 16.76
CA ALA A 197 -14.31 -9.10 15.64
C ALA A 197 -13.46 -10.18 14.98
N ALA A 198 -12.17 -9.92 14.74
CA ALA A 198 -11.27 -10.85 14.07
C ALA A 198 -11.13 -12.18 14.82
N ARG A 199 -11.19 -12.18 16.15
CA ARG A 199 -11.12 -13.41 16.96
C ARG A 199 -12.35 -14.30 16.88
N ASN A 200 -13.48 -13.72 16.47
CA ASN A 200 -14.72 -14.46 16.27
C ASN A 200 -14.86 -14.95 14.82
N LEU A 201 -13.88 -14.68 13.96
CA LEU A 201 -13.84 -15.15 12.58
C LEU A 201 -12.90 -16.36 12.43
N PRO A 202 -13.13 -17.22 11.43
CA PRO A 202 -12.26 -18.39 11.18
C PRO A 202 -10.82 -18.00 10.82
N SER A 203 -10.66 -16.86 10.15
CA SER A 203 -9.38 -16.31 9.74
C SER A 203 -9.35 -14.79 9.95
N PRO A 204 -8.16 -14.19 10.13
CA PRO A 204 -8.02 -12.75 10.18
C PRO A 204 -8.42 -12.13 8.83
N PRO A 205 -9.13 -10.99 8.81
CA PRO A 205 -9.54 -10.34 7.57
C PRO A 205 -8.33 -9.88 6.74
N SER A 206 -8.46 -9.92 5.41
CA SER A 206 -7.45 -9.36 4.52
C SER A 206 -7.35 -7.84 4.62
N SER A 207 -6.26 -7.24 4.15
CA SER A 207 -6.04 -5.81 4.15
C SER A 207 -7.06 -5.08 3.27
N THR A 208 -7.50 -5.70 2.18
CA THR A 208 -8.63 -5.21 1.39
C THR A 208 -9.92 -5.19 2.22
N VAL A 209 -10.24 -6.26 2.95
CA VAL A 209 -11.44 -6.31 3.81
C VAL A 209 -11.38 -5.25 4.93
N LEU A 210 -10.21 -5.03 5.53
CA LEU A 210 -10.01 -3.97 6.52
C LEU A 210 -10.25 -2.58 5.91
N SER A 211 -9.66 -2.28 4.75
CA SER A 211 -9.87 -1.02 4.04
C SER A 211 -11.34 -0.80 3.70
N CYS A 212 -12.02 -1.83 3.19
CA CYS A 212 -13.45 -1.79 2.90
C CYS A 212 -14.25 -1.46 4.17
N SER A 213 -14.02 -2.21 5.25
CA SER A 213 -14.78 -2.03 6.48
C SER A 213 -14.60 -0.63 7.09
N ARG A 214 -13.37 -0.08 7.04
CA ARG A 214 -13.06 1.29 7.48
C ARG A 214 -13.76 2.35 6.63
N LEU A 215 -13.74 2.20 5.30
CA LEU A 215 -14.44 3.10 4.38
C LEU A 215 -15.95 3.07 4.60
N ILE A 216 -16.55 1.88 4.69
CA ILE A 216 -17.97 1.70 4.91
C ILE A 216 -18.42 2.34 6.22
N ARG A 217 -17.68 2.13 7.32
CA ARG A 217 -17.94 2.82 8.59
C ARG A 217 -17.86 4.34 8.44
N LYS A 218 -16.87 4.85 7.71
CA LYS A 218 -16.75 6.29 7.43
C LYS A 218 -17.95 6.80 6.64
N PHE A 219 -18.44 6.07 5.65
CA PHE A 219 -19.61 6.45 4.87
C PHE A 219 -20.89 6.49 5.70
N VAL A 220 -21.09 5.50 6.57
CA VAL A 220 -22.21 5.48 7.51
C VAL A 220 -22.14 6.67 8.48
N GLN A 221 -20.93 6.99 8.98
CA GLN A 221 -20.73 8.09 9.92
C GLN A 221 -20.80 9.47 9.25
N PHE A 222 -20.28 9.58 8.02
CA PHE A 222 -20.13 10.81 7.25
C PHE A 222 -20.54 10.56 5.78
N PRO A 223 -21.83 10.57 5.44
CA PRO A 223 -22.31 10.30 4.09
C PRO A 223 -21.69 11.17 2.99
N SER A 224 -21.31 12.41 3.29
CA SER A 224 -20.62 13.30 2.33
C SER A 224 -19.29 12.75 1.81
N SER A 225 -18.62 11.87 2.59
CA SER A 225 -17.36 11.24 2.15
C SER A 225 -17.55 10.23 1.01
N ILE A 226 -18.79 9.87 0.68
CA ILE A 226 -19.11 9.07 -0.51
C ILE A 226 -18.85 9.87 -1.79
N GLU A 227 -19.13 11.18 -1.81
CA GLU A 227 -18.88 12.02 -2.98
C GLU A 227 -17.38 12.16 -3.26
N GLU A 228 -16.59 12.37 -2.20
CA GLU A 228 -15.13 12.36 -2.26
C GLU A 228 -14.60 11.03 -2.80
N PHE A 229 -15.11 9.90 -2.31
CA PHE A 229 -14.71 8.57 -2.78
C PHE A 229 -15.16 8.31 -4.23
N ASN A 230 -16.38 8.70 -4.60
CA ASN A 230 -16.90 8.52 -5.96
C ASN A 230 -16.16 9.38 -6.99
N SER A 231 -15.50 10.45 -6.54
CA SER A 231 -14.59 11.21 -7.38
C SER A 231 -13.36 10.40 -7.81
N LEU A 232 -13.03 9.29 -7.15
CA LEU A 232 -11.93 8.42 -7.58
C LEU A 232 -12.26 7.69 -8.89
N SER A 233 -11.21 7.40 -9.66
CA SER A 233 -11.39 6.67 -10.92
C SER A 233 -11.96 5.27 -10.63
N PRO A 234 -13.11 4.88 -11.23
CA PRO A 234 -13.59 3.51 -11.13
C PRO A 234 -12.76 2.53 -11.98
N GLY A 235 -11.77 3.04 -12.73
CA GLY A 235 -11.03 2.32 -13.77
C GLY A 235 -11.85 2.09 -15.05
N THR A 236 -11.21 1.73 -16.17
CA THR A 236 -11.85 1.41 -17.47
C THR A 236 -12.37 -0.02 -17.51
N GLU A 237 -13.40 -0.35 -18.31
CA GLU A 237 -13.88 -1.74 -18.40
C GLU A 237 -12.72 -2.71 -18.67
N TRP A 238 -12.76 -3.87 -17.98
CA TRP A 238 -11.61 -4.74 -17.84
C TRP A 238 -11.19 -5.27 -19.21
N ILE A 239 -9.98 -4.94 -19.63
CA ILE A 239 -9.35 -5.60 -20.77
C ILE A 239 -9.15 -7.08 -20.38
N PRO A 240 -9.41 -8.06 -21.25
CA PRO A 240 -9.30 -9.47 -20.91
C PRO A 240 -7.89 -9.82 -20.39
N THR A 241 -7.73 -9.97 -19.08
CA THR A 241 -6.52 -10.52 -18.45
C THR A 241 -6.61 -12.04 -18.30
N LEU A 242 -5.48 -12.69 -17.97
CA LEU A 242 -5.30 -14.15 -17.78
C LEU A 242 -6.36 -14.86 -16.92
N LYS A 243 -7.06 -14.16 -16.01
CA LYS A 243 -8.18 -14.70 -15.23
C LYS A 243 -9.51 -14.47 -15.92
N SER A 244 -10.35 -15.50 -15.95
CA SER A 244 -11.71 -15.42 -16.49
C SER A 244 -12.58 -14.43 -15.69
N THR A 245 -13.57 -13.82 -16.33
CA THR A 245 -14.55 -12.93 -15.67
C THR A 245 -15.22 -13.59 -14.46
N ALA A 246 -15.47 -14.91 -14.52
CA ALA A 246 -16.09 -15.67 -13.44
C ALA A 246 -15.22 -15.75 -12.17
N GLU A 247 -13.91 -15.97 -12.30
CA GLU A 247 -12.99 -16.02 -11.17
C GLU A 247 -12.90 -14.67 -10.45
N LYS A 248 -12.89 -13.58 -11.23
CA LYS A 248 -12.85 -12.21 -10.69
C LYS A 248 -14.10 -11.85 -9.92
N LEU A 249 -15.28 -12.25 -10.42
CA LEU A 249 -16.55 -12.08 -9.71
C LEU A 249 -16.60 -12.92 -8.42
N LYS A 250 -15.99 -14.11 -8.43
CA LYS A 250 -15.86 -14.94 -7.23
C LYS A 250 -14.98 -14.26 -6.17
N ASP A 251 -13.81 -13.75 -6.56
CA ASP A 251 -12.90 -13.03 -5.65
C ASP A 251 -13.61 -11.81 -5.03
N LEU A 252 -14.34 -11.03 -5.84
CA LEU A 252 -15.16 -9.90 -5.38
C LEU A 252 -16.23 -10.35 -4.35
N ALA A 253 -16.98 -11.41 -4.65
CA ALA A 253 -18.02 -11.91 -3.76
C ALA A 253 -17.46 -12.38 -2.41
N ILE A 254 -16.27 -12.99 -2.41
CA ILE A 254 -15.56 -13.42 -1.19
C ILE A 254 -15.22 -12.21 -0.33
N ILE A 255 -14.50 -11.23 -0.88
CA ILE A 255 -14.09 -10.00 -0.16
C ILE A 255 -15.29 -9.34 0.51
N MET A 256 -16.41 -9.27 -0.19
CA MET A 256 -17.57 -8.51 0.25
C MET A 256 -18.42 -9.26 1.26
N THR A 257 -18.49 -10.58 1.14
CA THR A 257 -19.08 -11.45 2.15
C THR A 257 -18.26 -11.39 3.44
N GLU A 258 -16.94 -11.48 3.36
CA GLU A 258 -16.04 -11.34 4.51
C GLU A 258 -16.19 -9.98 5.18
N CYS A 259 -16.22 -8.89 4.39
CA CYS A 259 -16.42 -7.55 4.92
C CYS A 259 -17.75 -7.40 5.67
N LYS A 260 -18.85 -7.94 5.12
CA LYS A 260 -20.16 -7.97 5.79
C LYS A 260 -20.10 -8.72 7.12
N LEU A 261 -19.48 -9.91 7.14
CA LEU A 261 -19.35 -10.73 8.35
C LEU A 261 -18.49 -10.03 9.40
N PHE A 262 -17.39 -9.40 8.98
CA PHE A 262 -16.52 -8.64 9.86
C PHE A 262 -17.23 -7.42 10.47
N LEU A 263 -17.99 -6.66 9.68
CA LEU A 263 -18.82 -5.55 10.19
C LEU A 263 -19.87 -6.04 11.21
N LYS A 264 -20.54 -7.17 10.93
CA LYS A 264 -21.47 -7.79 11.89
C LYS A 264 -20.77 -8.20 13.19
N ALA A 265 -19.58 -8.81 13.08
CA ALA A 265 -18.80 -9.23 14.24
C ALA A 265 -18.31 -8.04 15.09
N MET A 266 -18.15 -6.85 14.50
CA MET A 266 -17.88 -5.59 15.22
C MET A 266 -19.13 -4.99 15.88
N GLY A 267 -20.33 -5.52 15.62
CA GLY A 267 -21.61 -4.92 16.04
C GLY A 267 -22.08 -3.78 15.12
N ASP A 268 -21.43 -3.55 13.98
CA ASP A 268 -21.83 -2.54 13.00
C ASP A 268 -22.88 -3.09 12.04
N HIS A 269 -24.13 -3.16 12.53
CA HIS A 269 -25.26 -3.62 11.75
C HIS A 269 -25.62 -2.66 10.60
N GLN A 270 -25.34 -1.37 10.72
CA GLN A 270 -25.63 -0.39 9.67
C GLN A 270 -24.66 -0.56 8.51
N GLY A 271 -23.35 -0.64 8.78
CA GLY A 271 -22.34 -0.95 7.77
C GLY A 271 -22.59 -2.31 7.11
N ALA A 272 -22.90 -3.34 7.90
CA ALA A 272 -23.23 -4.66 7.35
C ALA A 272 -24.50 -4.66 6.46
N SER A 273 -25.50 -3.84 6.81
CA SER A 273 -26.70 -3.65 6.00
C SER A 273 -26.38 -2.89 4.71
N LEU A 274 -25.55 -1.85 4.79
CA LEU A 274 -25.07 -1.10 3.63
C LEU A 274 -24.31 -2.04 2.67
N VAL A 275 -23.43 -2.90 3.17
CA VAL A 275 -22.78 -3.95 2.36
C VAL A 275 -23.82 -4.91 1.78
N HIS A 276 -24.80 -5.37 2.54
CA HIS A 276 -25.83 -6.23 1.97
C HIS A 276 -26.57 -5.57 0.80
N THR A 277 -26.99 -4.31 0.97
CA THR A 277 -27.73 -3.54 -0.03
C THR A 277 -26.89 -3.24 -1.26
N ILE A 278 -25.63 -2.84 -1.10
CA ILE A 278 -24.70 -2.57 -2.21
C ILE A 278 -24.35 -3.86 -2.96
N PHE A 279 -24.05 -4.95 -2.24
CA PHE A 279 -23.34 -6.10 -2.82
C PHE A 279 -24.25 -7.25 -3.28
N ILE A 280 -25.39 -7.48 -2.63
CA ILE A 280 -26.31 -8.55 -3.05
C ILE A 280 -27.29 -8.07 -4.12
N SER A 281 -27.57 -6.75 -4.17
CA SER A 281 -28.55 -6.20 -5.13
C SER A 281 -27.92 -5.77 -6.45
N ASP A 282 -26.62 -5.43 -6.48
CA ASP A 282 -25.95 -4.89 -7.68
C ASP A 282 -24.43 -5.17 -7.71
N LEU A 283 -24.03 -6.19 -8.49
CA LEU A 283 -22.62 -6.56 -8.69
C LEU A 283 -21.78 -5.46 -9.36
N LEU A 284 -22.41 -4.54 -10.10
CA LEU A 284 -21.70 -3.45 -10.76
C LEU A 284 -21.20 -2.42 -9.74
N ILE A 285 -22.05 -2.02 -8.78
CA ILE A 285 -21.65 -1.09 -7.71
C ILE A 285 -20.55 -1.72 -6.85
N ALA A 286 -20.71 -3.00 -6.52
CA ALA A 286 -19.71 -3.77 -5.79
C ALA A 286 -18.34 -3.75 -6.48
N SER A 287 -18.33 -4.03 -7.78
CA SER A 287 -17.14 -3.98 -8.62
C SER A 287 -16.53 -2.59 -8.62
N GLN A 288 -17.32 -1.54 -8.89
CA GLN A 288 -16.81 -0.17 -8.91
C GLN A 288 -16.23 0.28 -7.57
N PHE A 289 -16.83 -0.13 -6.44
CA PHE A 289 -16.31 0.18 -5.10
C PHE A 289 -14.91 -0.43 -4.89
N ILE A 290 -14.76 -1.73 -5.12
CA ILE A 290 -13.47 -2.43 -4.98
C ILE A 290 -12.43 -1.89 -5.96
N ARG A 291 -12.84 -1.59 -7.20
CA ARG A 291 -11.95 -1.03 -8.21
C ARG A 291 -11.43 0.35 -7.84
N ARG A 292 -12.26 1.23 -7.27
CA ARG A 292 -11.79 2.53 -6.76
C ARG A 292 -10.71 2.34 -5.69
N ILE A 293 -10.83 1.34 -4.82
CA ILE A 293 -9.81 1.02 -3.81
C ILE A 293 -8.52 0.53 -4.47
N HIS A 294 -8.59 -0.42 -5.42
CA HIS A 294 -7.40 -0.99 -6.04
C HIS A 294 -6.71 -0.04 -7.02
N THR A 295 -7.45 0.64 -7.88
CA THR A 295 -6.91 1.53 -8.92
C THR A 295 -6.33 2.83 -8.35
N ASN A 296 -6.84 3.32 -7.22
CA ASN A 296 -6.40 4.59 -6.62
C ASN A 296 -5.64 4.38 -5.30
N GLY A 297 -5.60 3.15 -4.79
CA GLY A 297 -4.88 2.80 -3.58
C GLY A 297 -3.38 2.93 -3.78
N PHE A 298 -2.71 3.55 -2.82
CA PHE A 298 -1.26 3.61 -2.79
C PHE A 298 -0.72 2.51 -1.91
N THR A 299 0.20 1.73 -2.45
CA THR A 299 1.07 0.86 -1.65
C THR A 299 2.02 1.74 -0.86
N ILE A 300 1.90 1.67 0.46
CA ILE A 300 2.79 2.38 1.39
C ILE A 300 4.09 1.59 1.46
N SER A 301 5.20 2.27 1.21
CA SER A 301 6.54 1.71 1.34
C SER A 301 7.34 2.40 2.44
N ASP A 302 8.31 1.69 3.01
CA ASP A 302 9.33 2.30 3.87
C ASP A 302 10.50 2.87 3.05
N ALA A 303 11.49 3.45 3.72
CA ALA A 303 12.65 4.07 3.07
C ALA A 303 13.57 3.08 2.35
N GLU A 304 13.52 1.79 2.70
CA GLU A 304 14.16 0.69 1.98
C GLU A 304 13.36 0.26 0.73
N GLN A 305 12.24 0.93 0.44
CA GLN A 305 11.29 0.62 -0.65
C GLN A 305 10.60 -0.74 -0.49
N ASN A 306 10.48 -1.25 0.74
CA ASN A 306 9.67 -2.43 1.02
C ASN A 306 8.20 -2.04 1.10
N ASN A 307 7.33 -2.83 0.49
CA ASN A 307 5.88 -2.64 0.52
C ASN A 307 5.34 -3.09 1.89
N ILE A 308 4.76 -2.16 2.67
CA ILE A 308 4.35 -2.44 4.05
C ILE A 308 2.85 -2.39 4.31
N GLY A 309 2.09 -1.71 3.45
CA GLY A 309 0.65 -1.61 3.58
C GLY A 309 0.00 -0.84 2.44
N MET A 310 -1.24 -0.43 2.64
CA MET A 310 -2.02 0.29 1.65
C MET A 310 -2.83 1.41 2.29
N GLY A 311 -2.94 2.54 1.59
CA GLY A 311 -3.77 3.68 1.98
C GLY A 311 -4.37 4.37 0.76
N LEU A 312 -5.49 5.08 0.96
CA LEU A 312 -6.17 5.83 -0.10
C LEU A 312 -6.02 7.33 0.14
N TYR A 313 -5.21 7.98 -0.70
CA TYR A 313 -4.81 9.39 -0.58
C TYR A 313 -5.44 10.20 -1.71
N LEU A 314 -6.61 10.80 -1.45
CA LEU A 314 -7.45 11.42 -2.48
C LEU A 314 -6.67 12.47 -3.30
N SER A 315 -5.98 13.39 -2.62
CA SER A 315 -5.15 14.44 -3.24
C SER A 315 -4.12 13.91 -4.23
N ALA A 316 -3.54 12.74 -3.97
CA ALA A 316 -2.53 12.12 -4.81
C ALA A 316 -3.10 11.16 -5.87
N SER A 317 -4.32 10.68 -5.68
CA SER A 317 -4.96 9.70 -6.57
C SER A 317 -5.28 10.25 -7.97
N VAL A 318 -5.20 11.57 -8.16
CA VAL A 318 -5.41 12.24 -9.44
C VAL A 318 -4.14 12.43 -10.28
N ILE A 319 -2.95 12.16 -9.73
CA ILE A 319 -1.69 12.34 -10.45
C ILE A 319 -1.53 11.19 -11.44
N ASN A 320 -1.34 11.49 -12.73
CA ASN A 320 -1.13 10.48 -13.76
C ASN A 320 0.25 9.85 -13.75
N HIS A 321 0.35 8.74 -14.48
CA HIS A 321 1.58 8.00 -14.68
C HIS A 321 2.50 8.61 -15.75
N SER A 322 3.80 8.56 -15.50
CA SER A 322 4.86 8.55 -16.51
C SER A 322 5.96 7.59 -16.09
N CYS A 323 6.50 6.77 -17.01
CA CYS A 323 7.68 5.95 -16.72
C CYS A 323 8.92 6.83 -16.43
N ARG A 324 8.92 8.09 -16.88
CA ARG A 324 9.90 9.11 -16.52
C ARG A 324 9.19 10.22 -15.75
N PRO A 325 8.89 10.01 -14.45
CA PRO A 325 8.11 10.96 -13.69
C PRO A 325 8.93 12.20 -13.34
N ASN A 326 8.24 13.30 -13.05
CA ASN A 326 8.83 14.54 -12.56
C ASN A 326 8.59 14.77 -11.06
N ALA A 327 7.83 13.88 -10.41
CA ALA A 327 7.68 13.81 -8.96
C ALA A 327 7.79 12.37 -8.43
N ILE A 328 8.11 12.25 -7.14
CA ILE A 328 8.13 10.99 -6.39
C ILE A 328 7.22 11.08 -5.17
N GLN A 329 6.51 10.00 -4.89
CA GLN A 329 5.73 9.82 -3.67
C GLN A 329 6.55 9.04 -2.63
N THR A 330 6.63 9.55 -1.40
CA THR A 330 7.19 8.85 -0.23
C THR A 330 6.21 8.85 0.93
N PHE A 331 6.44 7.99 1.92
CA PHE A 331 5.57 7.87 3.09
C PHE A 331 6.34 8.17 4.37
N TRP A 332 5.84 9.13 5.13
CA TRP A 332 6.42 9.50 6.42
C TRP A 332 5.86 8.62 7.52
N LEU A 333 6.71 7.76 8.08
CA LEU A 333 6.40 6.85 9.18
C LEU A 333 6.91 7.42 10.50
N ARG A 334 6.10 8.28 11.15
CA ARG A 334 6.52 9.02 12.35
C ARG A 334 5.93 8.42 13.63
N PRO A 335 6.65 8.47 14.76
CA PRO A 335 6.07 8.04 16.04
C PRO A 335 4.75 8.76 16.31
N GLN A 336 3.72 8.00 16.74
CA GLN A 336 2.41 8.52 17.14
C GLN A 336 1.67 9.31 16.04
N LYS A 337 2.01 9.09 14.76
CA LYS A 337 1.28 9.64 13.61
C LYS A 337 0.97 8.52 12.62
N PRO A 338 -0.18 8.56 11.93
CA PRO A 338 -0.46 7.63 10.84
C PRO A 338 0.50 7.87 9.65
N PRO A 339 0.66 6.89 8.75
CA PRO A 339 1.42 7.08 7.52
C PRO A 339 0.85 8.24 6.67
N MET A 340 1.70 9.23 6.39
CA MET A 340 1.33 10.37 5.54
C MET A 340 2.13 10.32 4.24
N LEU A 341 1.47 10.54 3.11
CA LEU A 341 2.14 10.61 1.81
C LEU A 341 2.76 12.00 1.64
N GLN A 342 3.99 12.09 1.15
CA GLN A 342 4.61 13.33 0.68
C GLN A 342 4.88 13.20 -0.82
N LEU A 343 4.58 14.26 -1.56
CA LEU A 343 4.98 14.36 -2.97
C LEU A 343 6.16 15.32 -3.08
N THR A 344 7.23 14.89 -3.75
CA THR A 344 8.45 15.69 -3.92
C THR A 344 8.78 15.81 -5.40
N VAL A 345 8.94 17.04 -5.90
CA VAL A 345 9.36 17.29 -7.28
C VAL A 345 10.83 16.89 -7.46
N VAL A 346 11.13 16.09 -8.47
CA VAL A 346 12.48 15.55 -8.75
C VAL A 346 13.06 16.06 -10.07
N THR A 347 12.24 16.71 -10.89
CA THR A 347 12.65 17.40 -12.11
C THR A 347 11.85 18.70 -12.18
N PRO A 348 12.45 19.85 -12.56
CA PRO A 348 11.70 21.11 -12.62
C PRO A 348 10.44 20.98 -13.48
N ILE A 349 9.32 21.52 -13.01
CA ILE A 349 8.04 21.50 -13.73
C ILE A 349 7.65 22.94 -14.04
N GLN A 350 7.57 23.28 -15.32
CA GLN A 350 7.19 24.61 -15.77
C GLN A 350 5.68 24.82 -15.73
N VAL A 351 5.26 26.09 -15.78
CA VAL A 351 3.84 26.45 -15.84
C VAL A 351 3.18 25.76 -17.05
N GLY A 352 2.07 25.07 -16.80
CA GLY A 352 1.34 24.34 -17.82
C GLY A 352 1.88 22.95 -18.15
N GLU A 353 2.96 22.48 -17.51
CA GLU A 353 3.42 21.09 -17.60
C GLU A 353 2.64 20.18 -16.64
N GLU A 354 2.44 18.93 -17.05
CA GLU A 354 1.74 17.91 -16.26
C GLU A 354 2.65 17.39 -15.13
N LEU A 355 2.12 17.34 -13.92
CA LEU A 355 2.71 16.66 -12.77
C LEU A 355 2.43 15.15 -12.90
N THR A 356 3.48 14.33 -12.83
CA THR A 356 3.38 12.87 -12.99
C THR A 356 4.22 12.11 -11.96
N ILE A 357 3.75 10.92 -11.58
CA ILE A 357 4.47 9.94 -10.76
C ILE A 357 4.62 8.62 -11.52
N SER A 358 5.42 7.68 -11.01
CA SER A 358 5.40 6.31 -11.54
C SER A 358 4.43 5.43 -10.75
N TYR A 359 3.71 4.57 -11.45
CA TYR A 359 2.78 3.57 -10.90
C TYR A 359 3.40 2.16 -10.90
N CYS A 360 4.52 1.99 -11.61
CA CYS A 360 5.26 0.75 -11.72
C CYS A 360 6.74 1.02 -11.44
N ASP A 361 7.54 -0.04 -11.33
CA ASP A 361 8.99 0.12 -11.34
C ASP A 361 9.44 0.57 -12.75
N SER A 362 9.93 1.80 -12.88
CA SER A 362 10.34 2.33 -14.19
C SER A 362 11.64 1.74 -14.71
N SER A 363 12.40 1.01 -13.88
CA SER A 363 13.62 0.34 -14.31
C SER A 363 13.36 -0.93 -15.13
N MET A 364 12.17 -1.53 -15.00
CA MET A 364 11.77 -2.71 -15.78
C MET A 364 11.74 -2.39 -17.28
N PRO A 365 11.94 -3.37 -18.19
CA PRO A 365 11.72 -3.20 -19.62
C PRO A 365 10.29 -2.76 -19.97
N ARG A 366 10.09 -2.14 -21.15
CA ARG A 366 8.82 -1.56 -21.59
C ARG A 366 7.69 -2.57 -21.60
N LEU A 367 7.95 -3.80 -22.04
CA LEU A 367 6.96 -4.86 -22.05
C LEU A 367 6.41 -5.11 -20.64
N ASP A 368 7.29 -5.26 -19.66
CA ASP A 368 6.93 -5.51 -18.27
C ASP A 368 6.22 -4.30 -17.65
N ARG A 369 6.72 -3.07 -17.91
CA ARG A 369 6.05 -1.83 -17.49
C ARG A 369 4.63 -1.74 -18.05
N ARG A 370 4.46 -1.91 -19.37
CA ARG A 370 3.15 -1.84 -20.03
C ARG A 370 2.23 -2.98 -19.62
N GLY A 371 2.76 -4.18 -19.42
CA GLY A 371 2.02 -5.33 -18.91
C GLY A 371 1.44 -5.06 -17.52
N ALA A 372 2.28 -4.58 -16.59
CA ALA A 372 1.85 -4.21 -15.24
C ALA A 372 0.81 -3.08 -15.27
N LEU A 373 1.05 -2.01 -16.03
CA LEU A 373 0.11 -0.88 -16.15
C LEU A 373 -1.23 -1.29 -16.77
N LEU A 374 -1.20 -2.17 -17.77
CA LEU A 374 -2.41 -2.70 -18.40
C LEU A 374 -3.20 -3.57 -17.43
N GLN A 375 -2.50 -4.43 -16.69
CA GLN A 375 -3.10 -5.33 -15.71
C GLN A 375 -3.75 -4.57 -14.54
N ASP A 376 -3.04 -3.60 -13.96
CA ASP A 376 -3.44 -2.97 -12.70
C ASP A 376 -4.26 -1.68 -12.91
N TYR A 377 -4.01 -0.97 -14.03
CA TYR A 377 -4.61 0.34 -14.32
C TYR A 377 -5.34 0.41 -15.66
N SER A 378 -5.30 -0.65 -16.47
CA SER A 378 -6.07 -0.78 -17.72
C SER A 378 -5.80 0.33 -18.75
N PHE A 379 -4.54 0.76 -18.86
CA PHE A 379 -4.06 1.65 -19.92
C PHE A 379 -2.69 1.23 -20.45
N VAL A 380 -2.37 1.64 -21.67
CA VAL A 380 -1.05 1.45 -22.28
C VAL A 380 -0.28 2.78 -22.23
N CYS A 381 0.87 2.78 -21.56
CA CYS A 381 1.69 3.99 -21.45
C CYS A 381 2.38 4.34 -22.78
N ASN A 382 2.23 5.60 -23.21
CA ASN A 382 2.85 6.16 -24.41
C ASN A 382 3.77 7.36 -24.11
N CYS A 383 4.37 7.44 -22.91
CA CYS A 383 5.33 8.49 -22.58
C CYS A 383 6.61 8.38 -23.42
N HIS A 384 7.42 9.45 -23.45
CA HIS A 384 8.67 9.50 -24.22
C HIS A 384 9.60 8.30 -23.95
N PHE A 385 9.71 7.87 -22.69
CA PHE A 385 10.52 6.70 -22.32
C PHE A 385 10.00 5.40 -22.91
N CYS A 386 8.67 5.22 -23.02
CA CYS A 386 8.09 4.08 -23.73
C CYS A 386 8.22 4.19 -25.25
N GLN A 387 8.48 5.38 -25.80
CA GLN A 387 8.67 5.57 -27.24
C GLN A 387 10.13 5.33 -27.68
N ASP A 388 11.09 5.46 -26.76
CA ASP A 388 12.50 5.16 -27.02
C ASP A 388 12.77 3.65 -26.99
N THR A 389 12.54 2.98 -28.11
CA THR A 389 12.74 1.53 -28.24
C THR A 389 14.21 1.13 -28.16
N ASN A 390 15.15 2.01 -28.53
CA ASN A 390 16.58 1.68 -28.48
C ASN A 390 17.07 1.62 -27.05
N LEU A 391 16.68 2.60 -26.23
CA LEU A 391 16.97 2.60 -24.80
C LEU A 391 16.36 1.37 -24.13
N ASP A 392 15.14 1.00 -24.51
CA ASP A 392 14.48 -0.16 -23.93
C ASP A 392 15.11 -1.50 -24.35
N ASP A 393 15.57 -1.62 -25.60
CA ASP A 393 16.38 -2.76 -26.05
C ASP A 393 17.68 -2.90 -25.23
N ASP A 394 18.32 -1.77 -24.90
CA ASP A 394 19.52 -1.75 -24.06
C ASP A 394 19.19 -2.17 -22.61
N ILE A 395 18.06 -1.68 -22.04
CA ILE A 395 17.55 -2.07 -20.70
C ILE A 395 17.24 -3.57 -20.66
N TYR A 396 16.61 -4.11 -21.71
CA TYR A 396 16.33 -5.54 -21.82
C TYR A 396 17.64 -6.33 -21.81
N GLY A 397 18.60 -5.93 -22.66
CA GLY A 397 20.02 -6.26 -22.51
C GLY A 397 20.35 -7.76 -22.50
N LEU A 398 19.57 -8.61 -23.17
CA LEU A 398 19.84 -10.05 -23.25
C LEU A 398 20.80 -10.40 -24.40
N ASN A 399 21.61 -11.44 -24.19
CA ASN A 399 22.51 -11.99 -25.20
C ASN A 399 21.85 -13.14 -25.96
N CYS A 400 22.28 -13.37 -27.20
CA CYS A 400 21.96 -14.59 -27.91
C CYS A 400 22.70 -15.80 -27.30
N ILE A 401 21.95 -16.86 -26.96
CA ILE A 401 22.50 -18.13 -26.45
C ILE A 401 22.66 -19.22 -27.52
N LYS A 402 22.25 -18.94 -28.77
CA LYS A 402 22.40 -19.92 -29.85
C LYS A 402 23.88 -20.25 -30.02
N LYS A 403 24.26 -21.51 -29.78
CA LYS A 403 25.66 -21.98 -29.82
C LYS A 403 26.39 -21.63 -31.11
N LYS A 404 25.66 -21.58 -32.23
CA LYS A 404 26.17 -21.19 -33.57
C LYS A 404 25.70 -19.80 -34.00
N CYS A 405 25.55 -18.87 -33.07
CA CYS A 405 25.31 -17.47 -33.41
C CYS A 405 26.54 -16.88 -34.10
N VAL A 406 26.31 -15.90 -34.99
CA VAL A 406 27.35 -15.18 -35.74
C VAL A 406 28.37 -14.52 -34.80
N LYS A 407 27.93 -14.05 -33.64
CA LYS A 407 28.75 -13.45 -32.59
C LYS A 407 28.28 -13.91 -31.22
N LYS A 408 29.22 -14.33 -30.36
CA LYS A 408 28.94 -14.59 -28.94
C LYS A 408 28.53 -13.27 -28.28
N GLY A 409 27.41 -13.25 -27.57
CA GLY A 409 26.90 -12.02 -26.95
C GLY A 409 26.23 -11.05 -27.93
N ALA A 410 25.80 -11.51 -29.11
CA ALA A 410 24.96 -10.72 -30.00
C ALA A 410 23.68 -10.27 -29.27
N ARG A 411 23.26 -9.01 -29.45
CA ARG A 411 22.13 -8.45 -28.70
C ARG A 411 20.80 -9.03 -29.17
N ILE A 412 19.89 -9.20 -28.22
CA ILE A 412 18.46 -9.44 -28.47
C ILE A 412 17.75 -8.08 -28.47
N ARG A 413 16.90 -7.84 -29.46
CA ARG A 413 16.13 -6.59 -29.61
C ARG A 413 14.70 -6.86 -30.02
N SER A 414 13.80 -5.92 -29.77
CA SER A 414 12.43 -5.98 -30.28
C SER A 414 12.42 -5.81 -31.80
N MET A 415 11.82 -6.77 -32.50
CA MET A 415 11.53 -6.64 -33.93
C MET A 415 10.26 -5.79 -34.08
N LYS A 416 10.38 -4.57 -34.60
CA LYS A 416 9.26 -3.62 -34.74
C LYS A 416 8.03 -4.25 -35.41
N GLY A 417 6.98 -4.48 -34.63
CA GLY A 417 5.61 -4.73 -35.08
C GLY A 417 4.67 -3.90 -34.22
N LYS A 418 3.96 -2.93 -34.83
CA LYS A 418 2.85 -2.26 -34.15
C LYS A 418 1.83 -3.35 -33.77
N ASP A 419 1.54 -3.45 -32.49
CA ASP A 419 0.33 -4.06 -31.92
C ASP A 419 0.23 -5.60 -31.80
N SER A 420 1.34 -6.34 -31.78
CA SER A 420 1.31 -7.74 -31.32
C SER A 420 2.63 -8.11 -30.62
N SER A 421 2.56 -8.56 -29.37
CA SER A 421 3.65 -9.13 -28.53
C SER A 421 5.07 -8.89 -29.07
N ASP A 422 5.78 -7.88 -28.55
CA ASP A 422 7.14 -7.53 -29.00
C ASP A 422 8.00 -8.82 -29.14
N ASP A 423 8.32 -9.18 -30.37
CA ASP A 423 9.02 -10.41 -30.70
C ASP A 423 10.53 -10.17 -30.61
N TYR A 424 11.10 -10.48 -29.45
CA TYR A 424 12.51 -10.24 -29.15
C TYR A 424 13.41 -11.28 -29.83
N ARG A 425 14.27 -10.82 -30.76
CA ARG A 425 15.14 -11.69 -31.55
C ARG A 425 16.59 -11.21 -31.56
N CYS A 426 17.50 -12.16 -31.76
CA CYS A 426 18.91 -11.84 -31.98
C CYS A 426 19.09 -11.04 -33.27
N GLU A 427 19.73 -9.88 -33.17
CA GLU A 427 19.97 -8.95 -34.28
C GLU A 427 20.80 -9.54 -35.43
N LEU A 428 21.60 -10.59 -35.16
CA LEU A 428 22.50 -11.19 -36.15
C LEU A 428 21.98 -12.51 -36.75
N CYS A 429 21.35 -13.36 -35.95
CA CYS A 429 20.96 -14.70 -36.39
C CYS A 429 19.45 -14.96 -36.36
N GLY A 430 18.64 -13.97 -35.96
CA GLY A 430 17.18 -14.07 -35.88
C GLY A 430 16.66 -15.06 -34.85
N HIS A 431 17.52 -15.63 -34.02
CA HIS A 431 17.13 -16.57 -32.97
C HIS A 431 16.15 -15.89 -32.02
N ASN A 432 14.95 -16.44 -31.94
CA ASN A 432 13.95 -16.04 -30.97
C ASN A 432 14.25 -16.73 -29.65
N ARG A 433 14.31 -15.96 -28.57
CA ARG A 433 14.58 -16.44 -27.21
C ARG A 433 13.29 -16.56 -26.37
N SER A 434 12.12 -16.37 -26.98
CA SER A 434 10.82 -16.07 -26.34
C SER A 434 10.32 -17.07 -25.28
N GLU A 435 10.37 -18.39 -25.48
CA GLU A 435 9.74 -19.34 -24.53
C GLU A 435 10.66 -19.79 -23.37
N GLU A 436 11.92 -20.15 -23.65
CA GLU A 436 12.85 -20.67 -22.64
C GLU A 436 13.35 -19.60 -21.65
N GLU A 437 13.41 -18.35 -22.09
CA GLU A 437 13.81 -17.21 -21.25
C GLU A 437 12.68 -16.59 -20.48
N THR A 438 11.49 -16.45 -21.06
CA THR A 438 10.34 -15.92 -20.34
C THR A 438 10.08 -16.80 -19.12
N GLN A 439 10.16 -18.12 -19.23
CA GLN A 439 10.05 -19.01 -18.07
C GLN A 439 11.22 -18.88 -17.09
N SER A 440 12.48 -18.79 -17.55
CA SER A 440 13.65 -18.70 -16.67
C SER A 440 13.73 -17.35 -15.92
N LEU A 441 13.37 -16.26 -16.59
CA LEU A 441 13.29 -14.91 -16.03
C LEU A 441 12.04 -14.76 -15.16
N GLN A 442 10.88 -15.29 -15.58
CA GLN A 442 9.69 -15.36 -14.71
C GLN A 442 9.95 -16.19 -13.46
N GLN A 443 10.70 -17.29 -13.55
CA GLN A 443 11.14 -18.06 -12.37
C GLN A 443 12.12 -17.27 -11.50
N LEU A 444 12.97 -16.41 -12.09
CA LEU A 444 13.82 -15.49 -11.34
C LEU A 444 12.95 -14.45 -10.61
N TYR A 445 12.06 -13.74 -11.31
CA TYR A 445 11.10 -12.80 -10.72
C TYR A 445 10.22 -13.44 -9.65
N SER A 446 9.70 -14.64 -9.91
CA SER A 446 8.86 -15.38 -8.95
C SER A 446 9.63 -15.71 -7.67
N ARG A 447 10.93 -16.03 -7.77
CA ARG A 447 11.80 -16.26 -6.60
C ARG A 447 12.20 -14.97 -5.89
N MET A 448 12.37 -13.88 -6.64
CA MET A 448 12.61 -12.54 -6.08
C MET A 448 11.42 -12.01 -5.27
N HIS A 449 10.19 -12.36 -5.69
CA HIS A 449 8.95 -11.97 -5.01
C HIS A 449 8.45 -13.02 -4.01
N ALA A 450 9.00 -14.24 -4.01
CA ALA A 450 8.79 -15.20 -2.93
C ALA A 450 9.59 -14.75 -1.70
N SER A 451 8.93 -14.70 -0.53
CA SER A 451 9.59 -14.36 0.72
C SER A 451 10.78 -15.29 0.95
N SER A 452 11.99 -14.73 0.90
CA SER A 452 13.26 -15.43 1.05
C SER A 452 13.37 -16.06 2.44
N ASP A 453 13.50 -17.38 2.48
CA ASP A 453 13.88 -18.14 3.66
C ASP A 453 15.37 -17.85 3.97
N PRO A 454 15.71 -17.29 5.15
CA PRO A 454 17.07 -16.87 5.47
C PRO A 454 17.93 -18.07 5.91
N PHE A 455 18.37 -18.91 4.97
CA PHE A 455 19.31 -20.01 5.24
C PHE A 455 20.26 -20.27 4.07
N GLN A 456 21.39 -20.95 4.33
CA GLN A 456 22.47 -21.20 3.36
C GLN A 456 22.00 -21.71 1.98
N GLY A 457 20.96 -22.54 1.95
CA GLY A 457 20.37 -23.04 0.70
C GLY A 457 19.85 -21.93 -0.23
N ALA A 458 19.45 -20.78 0.32
CA ALA A 458 19.05 -19.61 -0.45
C ALA A 458 20.25 -18.92 -1.11
N ILE A 459 21.38 -18.76 -0.41
CA ILE A 459 22.59 -18.13 -0.95
C ILE A 459 23.11 -18.94 -2.15
N ASP A 460 23.20 -20.26 -2.03
CA ASP A 460 23.67 -21.13 -3.12
C ASP A 460 22.76 -21.08 -4.34
N ALA A 461 21.44 -21.01 -4.13
CA ALA A 461 20.46 -20.86 -5.20
C ALA A 461 20.63 -19.52 -5.93
N GLU A 462 20.82 -18.42 -5.19
CA GLU A 462 21.05 -17.09 -5.75
C GLU A 462 22.41 -16.99 -6.46
N ARG A 463 23.47 -17.59 -5.91
CA ARG A 463 24.80 -17.63 -6.56
C ARG A 463 24.75 -18.31 -7.93
N LYS A 464 24.01 -19.44 -8.03
CA LYS A 464 23.77 -20.15 -9.31
C LYS A 464 22.96 -19.29 -10.28
N ALA A 465 21.93 -18.60 -9.80
CA ALA A 465 21.12 -17.71 -10.62
C ALA A 465 21.94 -16.53 -11.15
N TYR A 466 22.69 -15.85 -10.28
CA TYR A 466 23.58 -14.75 -10.61
C TYR A 466 24.60 -15.15 -11.69
N SER A 467 25.30 -16.27 -11.50
CA SER A 467 26.27 -16.77 -12.48
C SER A 467 25.65 -17.04 -13.86
N ARG A 468 24.45 -17.62 -13.88
CA ARG A 468 23.71 -17.90 -15.13
C ARG A 468 23.29 -16.62 -15.84
N ILE A 469 22.65 -15.69 -15.12
CA ILE A 469 22.18 -14.41 -15.69
C ILE A 469 23.35 -13.58 -16.19
N ARG A 470 24.42 -13.46 -15.39
CA ARG A 470 25.66 -12.78 -15.78
C ARG A 470 26.20 -13.28 -17.13
N SER A 471 26.20 -14.59 -17.37
CA SER A 471 26.68 -15.16 -18.65
C SER A 471 25.74 -14.93 -19.84
N SER A 472 24.49 -14.55 -19.57
CA SER A 472 23.40 -14.46 -20.57
C SER A 472 22.97 -13.02 -20.87
N CYS A 473 23.57 -12.02 -20.23
CA CYS A 473 23.17 -10.61 -20.33
C CYS A 473 24.33 -9.69 -20.76
N GLN A 474 23.98 -8.51 -21.26
CA GLN A 474 24.87 -7.36 -21.43
C GLN A 474 25.14 -6.77 -20.05
N LEU A 475 26.41 -6.77 -19.62
CA LEU A 475 26.81 -6.40 -18.25
C LEU A 475 26.70 -4.90 -17.96
N GLU A 476 26.56 -4.06 -18.99
CA GLU A 476 26.52 -2.60 -18.85
C GLU A 476 25.11 -2.02 -18.81
N THR A 477 24.11 -2.72 -19.38
CA THR A 477 22.79 -2.14 -19.61
C THR A 477 21.63 -3.01 -19.17
N SER A 478 21.85 -4.30 -18.90
CA SER A 478 20.75 -5.24 -18.62
C SER A 478 20.13 -5.03 -17.24
N TYR A 479 18.83 -4.74 -17.23
CA TYR A 479 17.98 -4.71 -16.05
C TYR A 479 18.01 -6.04 -15.30
N PHE A 480 17.90 -7.17 -16.01
CA PHE A 480 17.89 -8.49 -15.37
C PHE A 480 19.19 -8.79 -14.64
N PHE A 481 20.33 -8.35 -15.19
CA PHE A 481 21.61 -8.50 -14.53
C PHE A 481 21.72 -7.61 -13.29
N ALA A 482 21.38 -6.32 -13.41
CA ALA A 482 21.35 -5.38 -12.29
C ALA A 482 20.44 -5.86 -11.15
N LEU A 483 19.25 -6.35 -11.50
CA LEU A 483 18.25 -6.86 -10.57
C LEU A 483 18.72 -8.15 -9.89
N CYS A 484 19.25 -9.11 -10.65
CA CYS A 484 19.76 -10.37 -10.11
C CYS A 484 20.94 -10.15 -9.17
N ALA A 485 21.85 -9.24 -9.51
CA ALA A 485 22.95 -8.84 -8.64
C ALA A 485 22.42 -8.26 -7.32
N LYS A 486 21.46 -7.31 -7.39
CA LYS A 486 20.81 -6.72 -6.22
C LYS A 486 20.18 -7.78 -5.31
N GLN A 487 19.47 -8.76 -5.88
CA GLN A 487 18.85 -9.84 -5.11
C GLN A 487 19.90 -10.71 -4.41
N PHE A 488 20.95 -11.11 -5.11
CA PHE A 488 22.04 -11.91 -4.56
C PHE A 488 22.73 -11.19 -3.40
N ILE A 489 23.08 -9.92 -3.60
CA ILE A 489 23.65 -9.04 -2.57
C ILE A 489 22.71 -8.94 -1.36
N SER A 490 21.43 -8.65 -1.57
CA SER A 490 20.48 -8.47 -0.47
C SER A 490 20.27 -9.78 0.31
N THR A 491 20.31 -10.93 -0.37
CA THR A 491 20.24 -12.25 0.27
C THR A 491 21.46 -12.51 1.16
N ILE A 492 22.66 -12.17 0.68
CA ILE A 492 23.87 -12.22 1.51
C ILE A 492 23.71 -11.31 2.73
N CYS A 493 23.40 -10.02 2.52
CA CYS A 493 23.26 -9.04 3.60
C CYS A 493 22.28 -9.48 4.69
N ARG A 494 21.13 -10.07 4.32
CA ARG A 494 20.13 -10.59 5.28
C ARG A 494 20.63 -11.82 6.04
N SER A 495 21.53 -12.60 5.45
CA SER A 495 22.08 -13.83 6.05
C SER A 495 23.25 -13.55 6.99
N LEU A 496 24.03 -12.49 6.75
CA LEU A 496 25.23 -12.16 7.54
C LEU A 496 25.02 -12.16 9.07
N PRO A 497 23.91 -11.64 9.64
CA PRO A 497 23.69 -11.66 11.10
C PRO A 497 23.60 -13.08 11.70
N PHE A 498 23.32 -14.09 10.88
CA PHE A 498 23.14 -15.48 11.31
C PHE A 498 24.38 -16.35 11.07
N ILE A 499 25.38 -15.86 10.34
CA ILE A 499 26.63 -16.57 10.08
C ILE A 499 27.58 -16.37 11.26
N THR A 500 27.89 -17.45 11.98
CA THR A 500 28.78 -17.40 13.16
C THR A 500 30.26 -17.50 12.82
N ASP A 501 30.60 -18.18 11.71
CA ASP A 501 31.98 -18.34 11.26
C ASP A 501 32.47 -17.05 10.59
N GLU A 502 33.59 -16.51 11.09
CA GLU A 502 34.12 -15.22 10.63
C GLU A 502 34.73 -15.30 9.22
N ALA A 503 35.37 -16.43 8.88
CA ALA A 503 35.95 -16.62 7.56
C ALA A 503 34.85 -16.73 6.50
N GLU A 504 33.82 -17.54 6.76
CA GLU A 504 32.64 -17.65 5.89
C GLU A 504 31.94 -16.29 5.73
N ARG A 505 31.79 -15.53 6.82
CA ARG A 505 31.19 -14.19 6.77
C ARG A 505 32.00 -13.26 5.87
N MET A 506 33.32 -13.26 6.00
CA MET A 506 34.19 -12.40 5.19
C MET A 506 34.22 -12.82 3.71
N ASP A 507 34.17 -14.12 3.41
CA ASP A 507 34.06 -14.64 2.05
C ASP A 507 32.75 -14.17 1.38
N LEU A 508 31.62 -14.29 2.07
CA LEU A 508 30.33 -13.82 1.58
C LEU A 508 30.30 -12.31 1.34
N ILE A 509 30.94 -11.52 2.20
CA ILE A 509 31.07 -10.07 2.00
C ILE A 509 31.93 -9.78 0.76
N GLY A 510 33.02 -10.52 0.56
CA GLY A 510 33.85 -10.44 -0.64
C GLY A 510 33.06 -10.75 -1.92
N GLU A 511 32.23 -11.80 -1.90
CA GLU A 511 31.32 -12.13 -3.00
C GLU A 511 30.33 -11.01 -3.30
N ALA A 512 29.71 -10.44 -2.26
CA ALA A 512 28.75 -9.34 -2.42
C ALA A 512 29.41 -8.07 -3.00
N ILE A 513 30.60 -7.69 -2.51
CA ILE A 513 31.36 -6.54 -3.04
C ILE A 513 31.78 -6.81 -4.50
N SER A 514 32.20 -8.03 -4.82
CA SER A 514 32.52 -8.41 -6.20
C SER A 514 31.30 -8.27 -7.12
N ALA A 515 30.14 -8.78 -6.70
CA ALA A 515 28.89 -8.66 -7.44
C ALA A 515 28.44 -7.20 -7.61
N MET A 516 28.63 -6.36 -6.59
CA MET A 516 28.37 -4.91 -6.67
C MET A 516 29.25 -4.23 -7.71
N ASN A 517 30.55 -4.53 -7.72
CA ASN A 517 31.48 -3.95 -8.69
C ASN A 517 31.16 -4.39 -10.12
N ASP A 518 30.89 -5.68 -10.32
CA ASP A 518 30.57 -6.25 -11.63
C ASP A 518 29.23 -5.73 -12.18
N SER A 519 28.24 -5.49 -11.32
CA SER A 519 26.92 -4.96 -11.72
C SER A 519 26.80 -3.44 -11.72
N LYS A 520 27.81 -2.71 -11.22
CA LYS A 520 27.74 -1.26 -10.97
C LYS A 520 27.27 -0.44 -12.18
N VAL A 521 27.77 -0.77 -13.37
CA VAL A 521 27.44 -0.04 -14.60
C VAL A 521 25.98 -0.27 -14.99
N ALA A 522 25.53 -1.53 -15.05
CA ALA A 522 24.13 -1.88 -15.29
C ALA A 522 23.19 -1.32 -14.23
N SER A 523 23.54 -1.43 -12.95
CA SER A 523 22.75 -0.89 -11.84
C SER A 523 22.60 0.63 -11.95
N LYS A 524 23.68 1.36 -12.26
CA LYS A 524 23.58 2.80 -12.49
C LYS A 524 22.69 3.10 -13.69
N PHE A 525 22.91 2.42 -14.81
CA PHE A 525 22.12 2.61 -16.02
C PHE A 525 20.62 2.38 -15.80
N CYS A 526 20.25 1.30 -15.10
CA CYS A 526 18.86 0.91 -14.89
C CYS A 526 18.17 1.64 -13.75
N PHE A 527 18.90 1.99 -12.68
CA PHE A 527 18.30 2.46 -11.42
C PHE A 527 18.55 3.95 -11.12
N ASP A 528 19.51 4.61 -11.79
CA ASP A 528 19.85 6.03 -11.55
C ASP A 528 19.03 6.96 -12.45
N TYR A 529 17.81 7.25 -12.03
CA TYR A 529 16.90 8.05 -12.82
C TYR A 529 15.96 8.87 -11.90
N PRO A 530 15.59 10.12 -12.27
CA PRO A 530 14.56 10.90 -11.58
C PRO A 530 13.31 10.11 -11.22
N GLY A 531 12.99 10.12 -9.92
CA GLY A 531 11.85 9.41 -9.35
C GLY A 531 12.19 8.03 -8.79
N SER A 532 13.45 7.58 -8.84
CA SER A 532 13.90 6.35 -8.20
C SER A 532 14.93 6.61 -7.11
N LEU A 533 14.81 5.85 -6.03
CA LEU A 533 15.78 5.80 -4.93
C LEU A 533 16.60 4.52 -4.94
N GLN A 534 16.34 3.59 -5.87
CA GLN A 534 16.95 2.27 -5.87
C GLN A 534 18.49 2.35 -5.96
N TRP A 535 19.01 3.21 -6.84
CA TRP A 535 20.45 3.44 -6.96
C TRP A 535 21.06 4.00 -5.67
N THR A 536 20.38 4.95 -5.02
CA THR A 536 20.85 5.54 -3.76
C THR A 536 20.91 4.51 -2.64
N LEU A 537 19.90 3.64 -2.55
CA LEU A 537 19.86 2.55 -1.56
C LEU A 537 20.98 1.54 -1.79
N GLN A 538 21.19 1.10 -3.03
CA GLN A 538 22.27 0.16 -3.38
C GLN A 538 23.65 0.73 -3.03
N ARG A 539 23.87 2.03 -3.25
CA ARG A 539 25.10 2.73 -2.84
C ARG A 539 25.28 2.78 -1.32
N GLY A 540 24.18 2.85 -0.58
CA GLY A 540 24.19 2.77 0.89
C GLY A 540 24.58 1.38 1.39
N GLU A 541 24.06 0.32 0.78
CA GLU A 541 24.46 -1.07 1.06
C GLU A 541 25.94 -1.31 0.72
N GLU A 542 26.41 -0.80 -0.43
CA GLU A 542 27.83 -0.85 -0.84
C GLU A 542 28.74 -0.21 0.22
N ALA A 543 28.40 1.00 0.65
CA ALA A 543 29.17 1.70 1.67
C ALA A 543 29.23 0.92 2.99
N LYS A 544 28.09 0.37 3.44
CA LYS A 544 28.02 -0.41 4.68
C LYS A 544 28.88 -1.68 4.62
N LEU A 545 28.82 -2.44 3.52
CA LEU A 545 29.66 -3.64 3.36
C LEU A 545 31.15 -3.31 3.28
N ARG A 546 31.52 -2.26 2.53
CA ARG A 546 32.92 -1.80 2.44
C ARG A 546 33.48 -1.37 3.79
N LEU A 547 32.70 -0.63 4.58
CA LEU A 547 33.09 -0.21 5.93
C LEU A 547 33.15 -1.38 6.92
N TYR A 548 32.31 -2.39 6.74
CA TYR A 548 32.42 -3.62 7.52
C TYR A 548 33.72 -4.35 7.21
N ALA A 549 34.06 -4.53 5.92
CA ALA A 549 35.26 -5.23 5.48
C ALA A 549 36.56 -4.45 5.76
N ASN A 550 36.53 -3.14 5.56
CA ASN A 550 37.62 -2.22 5.85
C ASN A 550 37.07 -0.97 6.55
N PRO A 551 37.13 -0.92 7.90
CA PRO A 551 36.63 0.22 8.64
C PRO A 551 37.41 1.53 8.43
N THR A 552 38.57 1.46 7.76
CA THR A 552 39.41 2.60 7.37
C THR A 552 39.12 3.14 5.95
N ASP A 553 38.09 2.63 5.27
CA ASP A 553 37.66 3.10 3.93
C ASP A 553 36.95 4.47 3.97
N VAL A 554 37.73 5.54 3.81
CA VAL A 554 37.26 6.94 3.78
C VAL A 554 36.26 7.20 2.65
N GLU A 555 36.42 6.55 1.50
CA GLU A 555 35.51 6.73 0.36
C GLU A 555 34.13 6.15 0.66
N ALA A 556 34.08 4.95 1.25
CA ALA A 556 32.84 4.32 1.66
C ALA A 556 32.12 5.15 2.75
N TRP A 557 32.87 5.73 3.69
CA TRP A 557 32.30 6.61 4.70
C TRP A 557 31.70 7.90 4.10
N ASN A 558 32.41 8.56 3.18
CA ASN A 558 31.90 9.72 2.47
C ASN A 558 30.67 9.38 1.61
N LEU A 559 30.67 8.19 0.99
CA LEU A 559 29.52 7.69 0.25
C LEU A 559 28.29 7.52 1.17
N LEU A 560 28.47 6.99 2.37
CA LEU A 560 27.39 6.82 3.34
C LEU A 560 26.77 8.17 3.76
N LYS A 561 27.62 9.21 3.92
CA LYS A 561 27.15 10.59 4.15
C LYS A 561 26.34 11.14 2.99
N GLU A 562 26.79 10.92 1.75
CA GLU A 562 26.08 11.34 0.55
C GLU A 562 24.71 10.67 0.46
N VAL A 563 24.65 9.35 0.73
CA VAL A 563 23.41 8.58 0.75
C VAL A 563 22.45 9.15 1.80
N LYS A 564 22.89 9.38 3.04
CA LYS A 564 22.07 10.01 4.08
C LYS A 564 21.54 11.38 3.64
N SER A 565 22.41 12.23 3.08
CA SER A 565 22.02 13.57 2.60
C SER A 565 20.95 13.49 1.52
N LYS A 566 21.04 12.53 0.59
CA LYS A 566 20.02 12.29 -0.43
C LYS A 566 18.71 11.77 0.19
N MET A 567 18.78 10.81 1.10
CA MET A 567 17.59 10.23 1.73
C MET A 567 16.79 11.24 2.55
N LEU A 568 17.46 12.17 3.23
CA LEU A 568 16.83 13.25 4.01
C LEU A 568 16.00 14.23 3.16
N LYS A 569 16.15 14.23 1.83
CA LYS A 569 15.29 15.01 0.93
C LYS A 569 13.89 14.41 0.76
N TYR A 570 13.71 13.14 1.13
CA TYR A 570 12.50 12.37 0.84
C TYR A 570 11.86 11.75 2.09
N TYR A 571 12.65 11.54 3.15
CA TYR A 571 12.19 10.92 4.39
C TYR A 571 12.47 11.81 5.59
N HIS A 572 11.58 11.70 6.58
CA HIS A 572 11.70 12.41 7.85
C HIS A 572 12.95 11.94 8.63
N PRO A 573 13.62 12.81 9.41
CA PRO A 573 14.79 12.41 10.21
C PRO A 573 14.55 11.29 11.23
N CYS A 574 13.30 11.09 11.65
CA CYS A 574 12.92 9.99 12.54
C CYS A 574 12.63 8.67 11.81
N ASP A 575 12.79 8.63 10.49
CA ASP A 575 12.68 7.40 9.71
C ASP A 575 13.79 6.41 10.10
N GLU A 576 13.44 5.13 10.16
CA GLU A 576 14.33 4.07 10.65
C GLU A 576 15.59 3.91 9.79
N THR A 577 15.48 4.10 8.48
CA THR A 577 16.65 4.02 7.58
C THR A 577 17.59 5.19 7.82
N ILE A 578 17.06 6.38 8.06
CA ILE A 578 17.88 7.55 8.41
C ILE A 578 18.61 7.33 9.72
N GLN A 579 17.90 6.84 10.75
CA GLN A 579 18.50 6.50 12.04
C GLN A 579 19.59 5.43 11.92
N SER A 580 19.34 4.39 11.11
CA SER A 580 20.37 3.36 10.82
C SER A 580 21.61 3.93 10.13
N LEU A 581 21.44 4.91 9.24
CA LEU A 581 22.57 5.60 8.61
C LEU A 581 23.34 6.45 9.62
N ASP A 582 22.66 7.07 10.58
CA ASP A 582 23.30 7.82 11.68
C ASP A 582 24.16 6.90 12.56
N GLU A 583 23.58 5.81 13.04
CA GLU A 583 24.28 4.81 13.85
C GLU A 583 25.51 4.25 13.11
N SER A 584 25.36 3.98 11.81
CA SER A 584 26.47 3.52 10.97
C SER A 584 27.58 4.59 10.88
N LEU A 585 27.24 5.84 10.59
CA LEU A 585 28.22 6.93 10.49
C LEU A 585 28.95 7.20 11.81
N GLU A 586 28.24 7.10 12.94
CA GLU A 586 28.81 7.23 14.29
C GLU A 586 29.78 6.09 14.60
N SER A 587 29.44 4.86 14.22
CA SER A 587 30.28 3.67 14.44
C SER A 587 31.62 3.76 13.71
N TYR A 588 31.69 4.49 12.60
CA TYR A 588 32.91 4.70 11.80
C TYR A 588 33.46 6.14 11.95
N SER A 589 33.11 6.86 13.01
CA SER A 589 33.43 8.30 13.16
C SER A 589 34.89 8.65 13.48
N TRP A 590 35.79 7.66 13.60
CA TRP A 590 37.24 7.88 13.81
C TRP A 590 37.92 8.74 12.74
N PHE A 591 37.33 8.95 11.56
CA PHE A 591 37.84 9.88 10.53
C PHE A 591 37.47 11.34 10.74
N GLY A 592 36.56 11.63 11.67
CA GLY A 592 36.09 12.98 12.00
C GLY A 592 36.83 13.62 13.17
N ARG A 593 37.83 12.94 13.75
CA ARG A 593 38.66 13.45 14.87
C ARG A 593 40.08 13.78 14.41
#